data_AF-A0A3C0JTT9-F1
#
_entry.id   AF-A0A3C0JTT9-F1
#
_cell.length_a   1.000
_cell.length_b   1.000
_cell.length_c   1.000
_cell.angle_alpha   90.00
_cell.angle_beta   90.00
_cell.angle_gamma   90.00
#
_symmetry.space_group_name_H-M   'P 1'
#
loop_
_entity.id
_entity.type
_entity.pdbx_description
1 polymer ?
#
loop_
_entity_poly.entity_id
_entity_poly.type
_entity_poly.pdbx_seq_one_letter_code
_entity_poly.pdbx_strand_id
1 'polypeptide(L)'
;AKAFGIEIATQLMVTPGSEQVRATIERDGQLESLRSIGATVLANACGPCIGQWRRARENEDANTIVTSYNRNFPARNDARPQTMNFIASPEMTVALALAGRLSFNPMTDTLTDAQGNAVMLEPPKQAPDVPEEDFDPGNSSYIAPPENGSSVEVVVDPNSPRIELINPWPAWDQKDIVDAPVVMKVQGKCTTDHISPAGPWLSLRGHLTKFSENFLMGGINAYNGEAGKGLDVLSGETGVAVSHIARHYQAEGLKWVVVGDSNYGEGSSREHAALSPKLLGGGAVIARSFARIHETNLKKQGLLALTFSDSADYDKIREDDR
;
A
#
# COMPACT_ATOMS: atom_id res chain seq x y z
N ALA A 1 24.28 -23.47 -1.07
CA ALA A 1 24.83 -22.29 -1.75
C ALA A 1 26.26 -21.99 -1.29
N LYS A 2 26.49 -21.45 -0.09
CA LYS A 2 27.84 -21.13 0.44
C LYS A 2 28.88 -22.26 0.30
N ALA A 3 28.52 -23.48 0.68
CA ALA A 3 29.42 -24.64 0.60
C ALA A 3 29.88 -24.98 -0.84
N PHE A 4 29.14 -24.52 -1.86
CA PHE A 4 29.44 -24.72 -3.27
C PHE A 4 29.91 -23.40 -3.95
N GLY A 5 30.20 -22.35 -3.17
CA GLY A 5 30.60 -21.05 -3.73
C GLY A 5 29.54 -20.39 -4.63
N ILE A 6 28.26 -20.71 -4.44
CA ILE A 6 27.16 -20.13 -5.20
C ILE A 6 26.70 -18.83 -4.52
N GLU A 7 26.72 -17.74 -5.27
CA GLU A 7 26.17 -16.44 -4.89
C GLU A 7 24.80 -16.21 -5.53
N ILE A 8 24.05 -15.22 -5.04
CA ILE A 8 22.77 -14.84 -5.65
C ILE A 8 22.97 -14.29 -7.06
N ALA A 9 22.16 -14.76 -8.01
CA ALA A 9 22.14 -14.24 -9.39
C ALA A 9 21.31 -12.96 -9.54
N THR A 10 20.46 -12.64 -8.56
CA THR A 10 19.70 -11.39 -8.50
C THR A 10 19.58 -10.88 -7.06
N GLN A 11 19.23 -9.61 -6.91
CA GLN A 11 19.18 -8.95 -5.60
C GLN A 11 18.22 -9.69 -4.64
N LEU A 12 18.73 -10.05 -3.48
CA LEU A 12 17.97 -10.64 -2.38
C LEU A 12 17.98 -9.68 -1.18
N MET A 13 16.79 -9.26 -0.75
CA MET A 13 16.61 -8.42 0.42
C MET A 13 15.90 -9.21 1.53
N VAL A 14 16.42 -9.12 2.75
CA VAL A 14 15.90 -9.84 3.91
C VAL A 14 15.49 -8.83 4.98
N THR A 15 14.24 -8.89 5.42
CA THR A 15 13.72 -8.01 6.48
C THR A 15 13.31 -8.85 7.69
N PRO A 16 14.03 -8.75 8.82
CA PRO A 16 13.58 -9.32 10.08
C PRO A 16 12.30 -8.63 10.57
N GLY A 17 11.37 -9.38 11.15
CA GLY A 17 10.10 -8.84 11.63
C GLY A 17 10.20 -8.02 12.91
N SER A 18 11.26 -8.21 13.70
CA SER A 18 11.51 -7.51 14.96
C SER A 18 13.01 -7.49 15.29
N GLU A 19 13.38 -6.66 16.26
CA GLU A 19 14.76 -6.66 16.78
C GLU A 19 15.12 -7.97 17.48
N GLN A 20 14.20 -8.55 18.23
CA GLN A 20 14.40 -9.86 18.86
C GLN A 20 14.68 -10.95 17.82
N VAL A 21 13.88 -11.00 16.73
CA VAL A 21 14.12 -11.95 15.65
C VAL A 21 15.48 -11.69 15.03
N ARG A 22 15.78 -10.44 14.63
CA ARG A 22 17.07 -10.06 14.03
C ARG A 22 18.26 -10.50 14.89
N ALA A 23 18.25 -10.18 16.17
CA ALA A 23 19.34 -10.51 17.11
C ALA A 23 19.49 -12.03 17.25
N THR A 24 18.37 -12.75 17.42
CA THR A 24 18.38 -14.21 17.54
C THR A 24 18.97 -14.87 16.29
N ILE A 25 18.52 -14.49 15.10
CA ILE A 25 19.01 -15.09 13.84
C ILE A 25 20.40 -14.56 13.42
N GLU A 26 20.90 -13.50 14.07
CA GLU A 26 22.30 -13.09 13.96
C GLU A 26 23.19 -13.98 14.83
N ARG A 27 22.82 -14.15 16.10
CA ARG A 27 23.50 -15.03 17.06
C ARG A 27 23.60 -16.45 16.55
N ASP A 28 22.50 -16.98 16.01
CA ASP A 28 22.38 -18.37 15.55
C ASP A 28 22.93 -18.58 14.12
N GLY A 29 23.45 -17.52 13.47
CA GLY A 29 24.22 -17.60 12.24
C GLY A 29 23.41 -17.66 10.94
N GLN A 30 22.08 -17.58 10.97
CA GLN A 30 21.27 -17.58 9.75
C GLN A 30 21.45 -16.28 8.95
N LEU A 31 21.56 -15.12 9.62
CA LEU A 31 21.84 -13.86 8.91
C LEU A 31 23.21 -13.87 8.24
N GLU A 32 24.22 -14.45 8.90
CA GLU A 32 25.54 -14.60 8.29
C GLU A 32 25.50 -15.55 7.08
N SER A 33 24.70 -16.62 7.17
CA SER A 33 24.47 -17.52 6.03
C SER A 33 23.85 -16.80 4.83
N LEU A 34 22.88 -15.90 5.06
CA LEU A 34 22.26 -15.08 4.02
C LEU A 34 23.22 -14.02 3.47
N ARG A 35 23.97 -13.32 4.33
CA ARG A 35 24.98 -12.33 3.89
C ARG A 35 26.08 -12.97 3.06
N SER A 36 26.49 -14.20 3.41
CA SER A 36 27.55 -14.91 2.70
C SER A 36 27.22 -15.30 1.26
N ILE A 37 25.95 -15.24 0.86
CA ILE A 37 25.52 -15.41 -0.54
C ILE A 37 25.20 -14.09 -1.24
N GLY A 38 25.47 -12.94 -0.60
CA GLY A 38 25.24 -11.60 -1.14
C GLY A 38 23.92 -10.94 -0.74
N ALA A 39 23.14 -11.54 0.19
CA ALA A 39 21.86 -10.95 0.59
C ALA A 39 22.06 -9.64 1.38
N THR A 40 21.19 -8.66 1.12
CA THR A 40 21.14 -7.41 1.88
C THR A 40 20.12 -7.51 3.01
N VAL A 41 20.58 -7.34 4.25
CA VAL A 41 19.69 -7.28 5.42
C VAL A 41 19.17 -5.86 5.57
N LEU A 42 17.86 -5.69 5.51
CA LEU A 42 17.18 -4.41 5.70
C LEU A 42 16.88 -4.18 7.19
N ALA A 43 16.54 -2.94 7.53
CA ALA A 43 16.03 -2.61 8.86
C ALA A 43 14.75 -3.40 9.20
N ASN A 44 14.50 -3.59 10.50
CA ASN A 44 13.33 -4.29 11.04
C ASN A 44 12.06 -3.42 10.90
N ALA A 45 11.58 -3.26 9.67
CA ALA A 45 10.47 -2.39 9.32
C ALA A 45 9.72 -2.91 8.10
N CYS A 46 8.53 -2.39 7.82
CA CYS A 46 7.73 -2.82 6.66
C CYS A 46 8.49 -2.66 5.32
N GLY A 47 9.25 -1.57 5.16
CA GLY A 47 10.13 -1.33 4.00
C GLY A 47 9.42 -1.53 2.64
N PRO A 48 10.00 -2.32 1.71
CA PRO A 48 9.44 -2.57 0.38
C PRO A 48 8.02 -3.14 0.36
N CYS A 49 7.51 -3.76 1.44
CA CYS A 49 6.14 -4.29 1.49
C CYS A 49 5.06 -3.19 1.32
N ILE A 50 5.39 -1.95 1.72
CA ILE A 50 4.47 -0.80 1.68
C ILE A 50 4.92 0.30 0.70
N GLY A 51 5.87 0.00 -0.17
CA GLY A 51 6.43 0.99 -1.10
C GLY A 51 7.49 1.90 -0.47
N GLN A 52 7.97 1.62 0.75
CA GLN A 52 9.08 2.34 1.37
C GLN A 52 10.40 1.74 0.89
N TRP A 53 10.66 1.92 -0.40
CA TRP A 53 11.83 1.40 -1.07
C TRP A 53 12.35 2.39 -2.12
N ARG A 54 13.59 2.84 -1.94
CA ARG A 54 14.31 3.60 -2.96
C ARG A 54 14.95 2.64 -3.96
N ARG A 55 14.14 2.09 -4.87
CA ARG A 55 14.63 1.20 -5.94
C ARG A 55 15.37 2.02 -7.02
N ALA A 56 16.55 1.56 -7.43
CA ALA A 56 17.30 2.18 -8.52
C ALA A 56 16.45 2.25 -9.81
N ARG A 57 16.51 3.38 -10.52
CA ARG A 57 15.75 3.64 -11.76
C ARG A 57 16.59 3.35 -12.99
N GLU A 58 17.17 2.16 -13.05
CA GLU A 58 18.08 1.80 -14.15
C GLU A 58 17.32 1.46 -15.44
N ASN A 59 16.04 1.06 -15.33
CA ASN A 59 15.14 0.88 -16.47
C ASN A 59 13.66 0.97 -16.03
N GLU A 60 12.77 1.51 -16.88
CA GLU A 60 11.30 1.54 -16.69
C GLU A 60 10.58 0.36 -17.37
N ASP A 61 11.34 -0.54 -18.00
CA ASP A 61 10.81 -1.76 -18.61
C ASP A 61 10.09 -2.67 -17.60
N ALA A 62 9.18 -3.50 -18.13
CA ALA A 62 8.51 -4.53 -17.36
C ALA A 62 9.53 -5.47 -16.69
N ASN A 63 9.42 -5.63 -15.37
CA ASN A 63 10.29 -6.48 -14.57
C ASN A 63 9.47 -7.38 -13.65
N THR A 64 10.12 -8.42 -13.12
CA THR A 64 9.55 -9.27 -12.07
C THR A 64 10.21 -9.02 -10.73
N ILE A 65 9.45 -9.12 -9.65
CA ILE A 65 9.95 -9.34 -8.28
C ILE A 65 9.22 -10.55 -7.69
N VAL A 66 9.89 -11.27 -6.79
CA VAL A 66 9.30 -12.35 -5.99
C VAL A 66 9.46 -11.96 -4.53
N THR A 67 8.38 -12.04 -3.77
CA THR A 67 8.36 -11.61 -2.37
C THR A 67 7.70 -12.67 -1.49
N SER A 68 8.13 -12.75 -0.22
CA SER A 68 7.45 -13.51 0.82
C SER A 68 6.45 -12.66 1.63
N TYR A 69 5.91 -11.63 1.00
CA TYR A 69 4.89 -10.76 1.59
C TYR A 69 3.49 -11.34 1.39
N ASN A 70 2.45 -10.51 1.52
CA ASN A 70 1.05 -10.93 1.43
C ASN A 70 0.22 -10.11 0.44
N ARG A 71 0.83 -9.14 -0.27
CA ARG A 71 0.16 -8.26 -1.24
C ARG A 71 1.08 -7.96 -2.42
N ASN A 72 0.51 -8.05 -3.61
CA ASN A 72 1.17 -7.82 -4.90
C ASN A 72 0.34 -6.95 -5.84
N PHE A 73 -0.42 -5.99 -5.31
CA PHE A 73 -1.15 -5.03 -6.14
C PHE A 73 -0.18 -4.22 -7.02
N PRO A 74 -0.60 -3.81 -8.23
CA PRO A 74 0.23 -2.99 -9.12
C PRO A 74 0.82 -1.78 -8.38
N ALA A 75 2.09 -1.47 -8.66
CA ALA A 75 2.82 -0.33 -8.06
C ALA A 75 2.96 -0.34 -6.53
N ARG A 76 2.56 -1.40 -5.82
CA ARG A 76 2.57 -1.43 -4.35
C ARG A 76 3.98 -1.33 -3.75
N ASN A 77 4.94 -2.05 -4.31
CA ASN A 77 6.26 -2.24 -3.69
C ASN A 77 7.27 -1.15 -4.07
N ASP A 78 7.14 -0.55 -5.26
CA ASP A 78 8.11 0.36 -5.84
C ASP A 78 7.49 1.52 -6.64
N ALA A 79 6.16 1.69 -6.56
CA ALA A 79 5.40 2.68 -7.32
C ALA A 79 5.45 2.51 -8.86
N ARG A 80 5.79 1.32 -9.37
CA ARG A 80 5.83 1.03 -10.82
C ARG A 80 4.69 0.08 -11.23
N PRO A 81 3.77 0.51 -12.10
CA PRO A 81 2.69 -0.35 -12.60
C PRO A 81 3.17 -1.57 -13.39
N GLN A 82 4.33 -1.48 -14.04
CA GLN A 82 4.90 -2.54 -14.88
C GLN A 82 5.63 -3.63 -14.08
N THR A 83 5.83 -3.45 -12.77
CA THR A 83 6.42 -4.47 -11.90
C THR A 83 5.42 -5.59 -11.65
N MET A 84 5.74 -6.80 -12.12
CA MET A 84 5.01 -8.01 -11.80
C MET A 84 5.53 -8.58 -10.48
N ASN A 85 4.71 -8.60 -9.44
CA ASN A 85 5.07 -9.16 -8.13
C ASN A 85 4.39 -10.53 -7.91
N PHE A 86 5.20 -11.56 -7.68
CA PHE A 86 4.75 -12.89 -7.28
C PHE A 86 4.99 -13.11 -5.79
N ILE A 87 4.00 -13.69 -5.11
CA ILE A 87 4.12 -14.06 -3.71
C ILE A 87 4.49 -15.54 -3.61
N ALA A 88 5.53 -15.84 -2.85
CA ALA A 88 6.02 -17.20 -2.60
C ALA A 88 6.45 -17.38 -1.14
N SER A 89 6.85 -18.59 -0.75
CA SER A 89 7.48 -18.78 0.55
C SER A 89 8.89 -18.16 0.62
N PRO A 90 9.43 -17.88 1.82
CA PRO A 90 10.79 -17.34 1.97
C PRO A 90 11.86 -18.21 1.30
N GLU A 91 11.81 -19.53 1.47
CA GLU A 91 12.75 -20.48 0.89
C GLU A 91 12.69 -20.51 -0.64
N MET A 92 11.49 -20.41 -1.22
CA MET A 92 11.33 -20.25 -2.67
C MET A 92 11.90 -18.93 -3.18
N THR A 93 11.76 -17.85 -2.40
CA THR A 93 12.34 -16.55 -2.76
C THR A 93 13.86 -16.61 -2.78
N VAL A 94 14.49 -17.31 -1.82
CA VAL A 94 15.94 -17.54 -1.81
C VAL A 94 16.38 -18.42 -2.99
N ALA A 95 15.66 -19.52 -3.26
CA ALA A 95 15.98 -20.42 -4.37
C ALA A 95 15.93 -19.70 -5.74
N LEU A 96 14.88 -18.91 -5.97
CA LEU A 96 14.74 -18.12 -7.19
C LEU A 96 15.75 -16.97 -7.26
N ALA A 97 16.16 -16.40 -6.12
CA ALA A 97 17.21 -15.39 -6.09
C ALA A 97 18.60 -15.97 -6.47
N LEU A 98 18.89 -17.19 -6.02
CA LEU A 98 20.09 -17.92 -6.44
C LEU A 98 20.07 -18.24 -7.95
N ALA A 99 18.92 -18.59 -8.49
CA ALA A 99 18.78 -18.94 -9.91
C ALA A 99 18.64 -17.74 -10.86
N GLY A 100 18.12 -16.60 -10.37
CA GLY A 100 17.91 -15.38 -11.16
C GLY A 100 16.78 -15.45 -12.19
N ARG A 101 15.96 -16.51 -12.20
CA ARG A 101 14.88 -16.72 -13.18
C ARG A 101 13.67 -17.45 -12.59
N LEU A 102 12.46 -17.06 -13.02
CA LEU A 102 11.19 -17.67 -12.58
C LEU A 102 11.01 -19.11 -13.06
N SER A 103 11.66 -19.49 -14.16
CA SER A 103 11.57 -20.83 -14.73
C SER A 103 12.36 -21.89 -13.97
N PHE A 104 13.10 -21.50 -12.93
CA PHE A 104 13.88 -22.43 -12.13
C PHE A 104 12.98 -23.21 -11.17
N ASN A 105 13.01 -24.53 -11.28
CA ASN A 105 12.36 -25.43 -10.35
C ASN A 105 13.40 -26.06 -9.40
N PRO A 106 13.45 -25.68 -8.10
CA PRO A 106 14.45 -26.21 -7.17
C PRO A 106 14.33 -27.71 -6.91
N MET A 107 13.22 -28.35 -7.31
CA MET A 107 13.01 -29.79 -7.15
C MET A 107 13.61 -30.64 -8.27
N THR A 108 13.95 -30.04 -9.42
CA THR A 108 14.40 -30.76 -10.62
C THR A 108 15.64 -30.17 -11.28
N ASP A 109 15.82 -28.86 -11.13
CA ASP A 109 16.84 -28.12 -11.85
C ASP A 109 18.12 -27.98 -11.02
N THR A 110 19.24 -27.74 -11.71
CA THR A 110 20.55 -27.54 -11.09
C THR A 110 21.02 -26.10 -11.23
N LEU A 111 21.76 -25.63 -10.24
CA LEU A 111 22.60 -24.45 -10.30
C LEU A 111 24.02 -24.85 -10.72
N THR A 112 24.84 -23.86 -11.08
CA THR A 112 26.26 -24.07 -11.40
C THR A 112 27.11 -23.54 -10.25
N ASP A 113 28.02 -24.36 -9.74
CA ASP A 113 28.97 -23.95 -8.70
C ASP A 113 30.15 -23.14 -9.27
N ALA A 114 31.01 -22.63 -8.39
CA ALA A 114 32.18 -21.84 -8.78
C ALA A 114 33.22 -22.63 -9.61
N GLN A 115 33.13 -23.96 -9.63
CA GLN A 115 34.00 -24.87 -10.39
C GLN A 115 33.34 -25.35 -11.70
N GLY A 116 32.10 -24.93 -11.98
CA GLY A 116 31.35 -25.33 -13.17
C GLY A 116 30.55 -26.63 -13.03
N ASN A 117 30.47 -27.22 -11.84
CA ASN A 117 29.69 -28.44 -11.62
C ASN A 117 28.21 -28.11 -11.39
N ALA A 118 27.35 -29.06 -11.79
CA ALA A 118 25.92 -28.99 -11.53
C ALA A 118 25.62 -29.32 -10.06
N VAL A 119 24.89 -28.45 -9.38
CA VAL A 119 24.47 -28.60 -7.98
C VAL A 119 22.96 -28.50 -7.90
N MET A 120 22.30 -29.55 -7.44
CA MET A 120 20.87 -29.51 -7.13
C MET A 120 20.67 -28.93 -5.72
N LEU A 121 19.64 -28.11 -5.54
CA LEU A 121 19.28 -27.63 -4.21
C LEU A 121 18.61 -28.77 -3.44
N GLU A 122 19.09 -29.04 -2.24
CA GLU A 122 18.35 -29.90 -1.31
C GLU A 122 17.22 -29.10 -0.66
N PRO A 123 16.02 -29.68 -0.51
CA PRO A 123 14.95 -29.06 0.28
C PRO A 123 15.47 -28.71 1.69
N PRO A 124 15.16 -27.52 2.22
CA PRO A 124 15.59 -27.16 3.56
C PRO A 124 15.02 -28.17 4.56
N LYS A 125 15.85 -28.56 5.54
CA LYS A 125 15.39 -29.39 6.65
C LYS A 125 14.34 -28.63 7.45
N GLN A 126 13.49 -29.36 8.16
CA GLN A 126 12.57 -28.76 9.11
C GLN A 126 13.37 -27.94 10.14
N ALA A 127 13.11 -26.64 10.18
CA ALA A 127 13.64 -25.77 11.23
C ALA A 127 12.81 -25.99 12.50
N PRO A 128 13.42 -25.88 13.69
CA PRO A 128 12.66 -25.88 14.93
C PRO A 128 11.74 -24.64 14.96
N ASP A 129 10.56 -24.78 15.57
CA ASP A 129 9.57 -23.70 15.65
C ASP A 129 10.08 -22.51 16.50
N VAL A 130 11.01 -22.78 17.42
CA VAL A 130 11.67 -21.82 18.32
C VAL A 130 13.17 -22.14 18.39
N PRO A 131 14.04 -21.15 18.67
CA PRO A 131 15.46 -21.39 18.89
C PRO A 131 15.69 -22.36 20.08
N GLU A 132 16.80 -23.11 20.04
CA GLU A 132 17.19 -24.02 21.13
C GLU A 132 17.49 -23.25 22.43
N GLU A 133 18.14 -22.09 22.28
CA GLU A 133 18.38 -21.12 23.35
C GLU A 133 17.28 -20.06 23.37
N ASP A 134 17.11 -19.38 24.50
CA ASP A 134 16.16 -18.26 24.63
C ASP A 134 16.36 -17.20 23.54
N PHE A 135 15.27 -16.53 23.16
CA PHE A 135 15.34 -15.43 22.21
C PHE A 135 16.27 -14.32 22.70
N ASP A 136 17.17 -13.86 21.82
CA ASP A 136 18.00 -12.68 22.10
C ASP A 136 17.11 -11.42 21.96
N PRO A 137 16.91 -10.62 23.03
CA PRO A 137 16.08 -9.43 22.96
C PRO A 137 16.65 -8.34 22.05
N GLY A 138 17.95 -8.40 21.74
CA GLY A 138 18.67 -7.40 20.97
C GLY A 138 18.66 -6.03 21.63
N ASN A 139 18.83 -4.99 20.81
CA ASN A 139 18.73 -3.60 21.28
C ASN A 139 17.30 -3.06 21.12
N SER A 140 16.34 -3.69 21.80
CA SER A 140 14.96 -3.24 21.79
C SER A 140 14.81 -1.97 22.64
N SER A 141 14.40 -0.85 22.03
CA SER A 141 14.00 0.34 22.77
C SER A 141 12.49 0.35 22.95
N TYR A 142 12.06 0.13 24.20
CA TYR A 142 10.69 0.39 24.62
C TYR A 142 10.70 1.53 25.62
N ILE A 143 9.92 2.58 25.34
CA ILE A 143 9.73 3.71 26.25
C ILE A 143 8.33 3.56 26.83
N ALA A 144 8.25 3.18 28.11
CA ALA A 144 6.99 3.12 28.82
C ALA A 144 6.39 4.54 28.97
N PRO A 145 5.06 4.69 28.96
CA PRO A 145 4.46 5.95 29.37
C PRO A 145 4.85 6.27 30.83
N PRO A 146 5.00 7.55 31.20
CA PRO A 146 5.24 7.91 32.59
C PRO A 146 4.05 7.50 33.46
N GLU A 147 4.30 7.11 34.71
CA GLU A 147 3.24 6.78 35.67
C GLU A 147 2.26 7.95 35.87
N ASN A 148 2.78 9.18 35.80
CA ASN A 148 1.99 10.41 35.77
C ASN A 148 2.31 11.23 34.52
N GLY A 149 1.35 11.29 33.59
CA GLY A 149 1.44 12.07 32.35
C GLY A 149 0.91 13.51 32.45
N SER A 150 0.52 14.00 33.63
CA SER A 150 -0.17 15.30 33.78
C SER A 150 0.68 16.51 33.33
N SER A 151 2.00 16.37 33.30
CA SER A 151 2.94 17.39 32.81
C SER A 151 3.36 17.20 31.35
N VAL A 152 2.90 16.14 30.68
CA VAL A 152 3.24 15.88 29.28
C VAL A 152 2.37 16.77 28.41
N GLU A 153 3.02 17.70 27.70
CA GLU A 153 2.37 18.56 26.72
C GLU A 153 2.66 18.04 25.30
N VAL A 154 1.61 17.83 24.51
CA VAL A 154 1.73 17.47 23.08
C VAL A 154 1.47 18.73 22.25
N VAL A 155 2.55 19.38 21.83
CA VAL A 155 2.50 20.59 21.02
C VAL A 155 2.69 20.23 19.55
N VAL A 156 1.80 20.74 18.68
CA VAL A 156 1.93 20.65 17.23
C VAL A 156 2.27 22.03 16.69
N ASP A 157 3.41 22.15 16.01
CA ASP A 157 3.77 23.38 15.29
C ASP A 157 2.69 23.67 14.21
N PRO A 158 2.01 24.83 14.27
CA PRO A 158 1.00 25.22 13.27
C PRO A 158 1.52 25.26 11.82
N ASN A 159 2.84 25.43 11.63
CA ASN A 159 3.49 25.44 10.32
C ASN A 159 4.16 24.11 9.98
N SER A 160 3.92 23.05 10.76
CA SER A 160 4.55 21.76 10.57
C SER A 160 4.30 21.24 9.15
N PRO A 161 5.35 20.86 8.41
CA PRO A 161 5.16 20.27 7.09
C PRO A 161 4.63 18.81 7.16
N ARG A 162 4.44 18.25 8.36
CA ARG A 162 4.21 16.82 8.59
C ARG A 162 2.94 16.49 9.38
N ILE A 163 2.55 17.37 10.30
CA ILE A 163 1.44 17.17 11.22
C ILE A 163 0.54 18.39 11.17
N GLU A 164 -0.77 18.17 11.05
CA GLU A 164 -1.81 19.18 11.03
C GLU A 164 -2.89 18.78 12.03
N LEU A 165 -3.36 19.72 12.84
CA LEU A 165 -4.52 19.48 13.70
C LEU A 165 -5.78 19.43 12.84
N ILE A 166 -6.58 18.38 13.01
CA ILE A 166 -7.85 18.22 12.32
C ILE A 166 -8.93 18.94 13.12
N ASN A 167 -9.73 19.77 12.43
CA ASN A 167 -10.92 20.37 13.00
C ASN A 167 -12.11 19.41 12.92
N PRO A 168 -13.04 19.44 13.89
CA PRO A 168 -14.27 18.66 13.80
C PRO A 168 -15.04 18.94 12.51
N TRP A 169 -15.61 17.90 11.91
CA TRP A 169 -16.49 18.06 10.77
C TRP A 169 -17.77 18.81 11.16
N PRO A 170 -18.32 19.65 10.28
CA PRO A 170 -19.66 20.21 10.49
C PRO A 170 -20.67 19.08 10.71
N ALA A 171 -21.63 19.32 11.61
CA ALA A 171 -22.77 18.44 11.77
C ALA A 171 -23.59 18.38 10.47
N TRP A 172 -24.36 17.30 10.28
CA TRP A 172 -25.30 17.23 9.17
C TRP A 172 -26.33 18.35 9.29
N ASP A 173 -26.58 19.04 8.19
CA ASP A 173 -27.48 20.18 8.07
C ASP A 173 -28.95 19.80 7.92
N GLN A 174 -29.26 18.49 8.01
CA GLN A 174 -30.60 17.92 7.87
C GLN A 174 -31.22 18.09 6.48
N LYS A 175 -30.40 18.40 5.47
CA LYS A 175 -30.84 18.54 4.09
C LYS A 175 -30.38 17.35 3.25
N ASP A 176 -31.13 17.10 2.18
CA ASP A 176 -30.78 16.14 1.17
C ASP A 176 -29.59 16.64 0.35
N ILE A 177 -28.77 15.70 -0.13
CA ILE A 177 -27.73 15.99 -1.13
C ILE A 177 -28.42 16.01 -2.49
N VAL A 178 -28.58 17.20 -3.05
CA VAL A 178 -29.23 17.45 -4.34
C VAL A 178 -28.22 17.93 -5.37
N ASP A 179 -28.45 17.58 -6.64
CA ASP A 179 -27.64 17.99 -7.79
C ASP A 179 -26.12 17.73 -7.63
N ALA A 180 -25.76 16.59 -7.04
CA ALA A 180 -24.38 16.29 -6.69
C ALA A 180 -23.61 15.70 -7.88
N PRO A 181 -22.58 16.37 -8.43
CA PRO A 181 -21.77 15.79 -9.49
C PRO A 181 -21.13 14.46 -9.07
N VAL A 182 -21.03 13.57 -10.04
CA VAL A 182 -20.13 12.42 -9.96
C VAL A 182 -18.70 12.94 -10.11
N VAL A 183 -17.92 12.96 -9.02
CA VAL A 183 -16.50 13.38 -9.09
C VAL A 183 -15.68 12.37 -9.88
N MET A 184 -16.04 11.09 -9.77
CA MET A 184 -15.46 10.00 -10.54
C MET A 184 -16.32 8.74 -10.46
N LYS A 185 -16.54 8.10 -11.60
CA LYS A 185 -17.00 6.71 -11.68
C LYS A 185 -15.80 5.80 -11.90
N VAL A 186 -15.54 4.91 -10.95
CA VAL A 186 -14.39 4.00 -10.98
C VAL A 186 -14.79 2.67 -11.61
N GLN A 187 -14.01 2.23 -12.59
CA GLN A 187 -14.19 0.93 -13.25
C GLN A 187 -13.37 -0.15 -12.55
N GLY A 188 -14.00 -1.29 -12.25
CA GLY A 188 -13.32 -2.46 -11.74
C GLY A 188 -12.69 -2.26 -10.36
N LYS A 189 -11.51 -2.87 -10.16
CA LYS A 189 -10.90 -2.98 -8.84
C LYS A 189 -10.39 -1.62 -8.33
N CYS A 190 -10.95 -1.16 -7.21
CA CYS A 190 -10.48 0.05 -6.52
C CYS A 190 -10.10 -0.26 -5.06
N THR A 191 -8.81 -0.54 -4.84
CA THR A 191 -8.24 -0.74 -3.49
C THR A 191 -8.01 0.59 -2.77
N THR A 192 -7.77 0.54 -1.46
CA THR A 192 -7.34 1.73 -0.70
C THR A 192 -6.03 2.34 -1.20
N ASP A 193 -5.18 1.59 -1.89
CA ASP A 193 -3.96 2.13 -2.52
C ASP A 193 -4.28 2.95 -3.78
N HIS A 194 -5.41 2.69 -4.45
CA HIS A 194 -5.91 3.54 -5.54
C HIS A 194 -6.58 4.82 -5.01
N ILE A 195 -7.32 4.70 -3.90
CA ILE A 195 -8.02 5.82 -3.25
C ILE A 195 -7.04 6.75 -2.53
N SER A 196 -6.02 6.18 -1.89
CA SER A 196 -5.05 6.92 -1.10
C SER A 196 -3.71 6.15 -1.08
N PRO A 197 -2.82 6.42 -2.05
CA PRO A 197 -1.54 5.73 -2.19
C PRO A 197 -0.62 5.80 -0.94
N ALA A 198 0.24 4.80 -0.79
CA ALA A 198 1.31 4.74 0.22
C ALA A 198 2.62 5.35 -0.27
N GLY A 199 3.75 4.68 -0.01
CA GLY A 199 5.08 5.14 -0.44
C GLY A 199 5.37 6.59 -0.01
N PRO A 200 5.69 7.50 -0.94
CA PRO A 200 6.12 8.87 -0.61
C PRO A 200 5.08 9.66 0.21
N TRP A 201 3.79 9.36 0.02
CA TRP A 201 2.70 10.02 0.73
C TRP A 201 2.72 9.78 2.22
N LEU A 202 3.31 8.68 2.70
CA LEU A 202 3.36 8.35 4.13
C LEU A 202 4.08 9.42 4.96
N SER A 203 4.94 10.22 4.34
CA SER A 203 5.52 11.38 4.99
C SER A 203 4.44 12.37 5.45
N LEU A 204 3.38 12.56 4.68
CA LEU A 204 2.29 13.51 4.93
C LEU A 204 1.13 12.92 5.73
N ARG A 205 1.25 11.70 6.27
CA ARG A 205 0.12 10.98 6.90
C ARG A 205 -0.49 11.72 8.10
N GLY A 206 0.29 12.57 8.77
CA GLY A 206 -0.19 13.44 9.85
C GLY A 206 -0.77 14.77 9.38
N HIS A 207 -0.69 15.11 8.10
CA HIS A 207 -1.08 16.40 7.53
C HIS A 207 -2.18 16.19 6.46
N LEU A 208 -3.43 16.15 6.91
CA LEU A 208 -4.56 15.71 6.08
C LEU A 208 -4.75 16.56 4.82
N THR A 209 -4.58 17.88 4.92
CA THR A 209 -4.72 18.81 3.78
C THR A 209 -3.75 18.47 2.67
N LYS A 210 -2.45 18.32 2.96
CA LYS A 210 -1.45 17.93 1.96
C LYS A 210 -1.61 16.49 1.49
N PHE A 211 -2.03 15.59 2.39
CA PHE A 211 -2.24 14.19 2.05
C PHE A 211 -3.41 13.99 1.09
N SER A 212 -4.45 14.82 1.18
CA SER A 212 -5.64 14.75 0.33
C SER A 212 -5.38 15.00 -1.15
N GLU A 213 -4.21 15.55 -1.52
CA GLU A 213 -3.78 15.66 -2.92
C GLU A 213 -3.63 14.30 -3.63
N ASN A 214 -3.54 13.20 -2.87
CA ASN A 214 -3.50 11.86 -3.42
C ASN A 214 -4.87 11.19 -3.58
N PHE A 215 -5.95 11.92 -3.28
CA PHE A 215 -7.30 11.39 -3.34
C PHE A 215 -7.60 10.82 -4.72
N LEU A 216 -7.85 9.52 -4.73
CA LEU A 216 -8.24 8.72 -5.87
C LEU A 216 -7.28 8.74 -7.07
N MET A 217 -6.01 9.09 -6.83
CA MET A 217 -4.95 9.19 -7.85
C MET A 217 -4.73 7.90 -8.65
N GLY A 218 -5.06 6.73 -8.09
CA GLY A 218 -4.96 5.45 -8.79
C GLY A 218 -6.29 4.90 -9.29
N GLY A 219 -7.44 5.53 -8.99
CA GLY A 219 -8.74 5.03 -9.45
C GLY A 219 -8.83 5.11 -10.98
N ILE A 220 -9.32 4.06 -11.63
CA ILE A 220 -9.46 4.03 -13.11
C ILE A 220 -10.81 4.62 -13.50
N ASN A 221 -10.80 5.68 -14.29
CA ASN A 221 -12.03 6.33 -14.75
C ASN A 221 -12.76 5.45 -15.76
N ALA A 222 -14.05 5.20 -15.53
CA ALA A 222 -14.88 4.37 -16.38
C ALA A 222 -15.12 4.92 -17.80
N TYR A 223 -14.88 6.22 -18.04
CA TYR A 223 -15.17 6.86 -19.33
C TYR A 223 -13.94 7.01 -20.23
N ASN A 224 -12.78 7.33 -19.66
CA ASN A 224 -11.55 7.55 -20.42
C ASN A 224 -10.44 6.53 -20.13
N GLY A 225 -10.60 5.65 -19.14
CA GLY A 225 -9.61 4.65 -18.74
C GLY A 225 -8.36 5.22 -18.05
N GLU A 226 -8.30 6.53 -17.80
CA GLU A 226 -7.17 7.18 -17.14
C GLU A 226 -7.23 6.99 -15.62
N ALA A 227 -6.05 6.86 -15.01
CA ALA A 227 -5.92 6.80 -13.56
C ALA A 227 -5.96 8.21 -12.95
N GLY A 228 -6.83 8.41 -11.96
CA GLY A 228 -6.87 9.60 -11.10
C GLY A 228 -7.25 10.91 -11.78
N LYS A 229 -7.81 10.83 -13.00
CA LYS A 229 -8.20 11.99 -13.80
C LYS A 229 -9.63 11.86 -14.32
N GLY A 230 -10.33 12.98 -14.45
CA GLY A 230 -11.70 13.00 -14.94
C GLY A 230 -12.12 14.32 -15.57
N LEU A 231 -13.41 14.43 -15.81
CA LEU A 231 -14.09 15.65 -16.23
C LEU A 231 -14.51 16.48 -15.01
N ASP A 232 -14.08 17.73 -14.98
CA ASP A 232 -14.72 18.75 -14.14
C ASP A 232 -15.97 19.25 -14.86
N VAL A 233 -17.16 18.85 -14.38
CA VAL A 233 -18.42 19.17 -15.05
C VAL A 233 -18.85 20.64 -14.90
N LEU A 234 -18.19 21.42 -14.03
CA LEU A 234 -18.47 22.85 -13.89
C LEU A 234 -17.65 23.68 -14.86
N SER A 235 -16.37 23.34 -15.05
CA SER A 235 -15.49 24.05 -15.98
C SER A 235 -15.52 23.47 -17.41
N GLY A 236 -15.92 22.20 -17.55
CA GLY A 236 -15.81 21.43 -18.80
C GLY A 236 -14.41 20.90 -19.09
N GLU A 237 -13.45 21.09 -18.18
CA GLU A 237 -12.06 20.65 -18.37
C GLU A 237 -11.91 19.14 -18.13
N THR A 238 -11.26 18.44 -19.07
CA THR A 238 -10.98 17.00 -19.00
C THR A 238 -9.54 16.72 -18.60
N GLY A 239 -9.28 15.57 -17.97
CA GLY A 239 -7.93 15.15 -17.61
C GLY A 239 -7.41 15.82 -16.32
N VAL A 240 -8.33 16.42 -15.56
CA VAL A 240 -8.04 17.10 -14.30
C VAL A 240 -7.89 16.07 -13.19
N ALA A 241 -6.91 16.26 -12.30
CA ALA A 241 -6.73 15.39 -11.14
C ALA A 241 -8.00 15.40 -10.25
N VAL A 242 -8.46 14.23 -9.82
CA VAL A 242 -9.71 14.08 -9.05
C VAL A 242 -9.70 14.89 -7.76
N SER A 243 -8.54 15.04 -7.10
CA SER A 243 -8.38 15.90 -5.92
C SER A 243 -8.68 17.37 -6.25
N HIS A 244 -8.26 17.86 -7.42
CA HIS A 244 -8.52 19.23 -7.86
C HIS A 244 -9.99 19.44 -8.23
N ILE A 245 -10.61 18.48 -8.93
CA ILE A 245 -12.06 18.50 -9.22
C ILE A 245 -12.85 18.59 -7.92
N ALA A 246 -12.53 17.73 -6.94
CA ALA A 246 -13.19 17.71 -5.64
C ALA A 246 -13.02 19.05 -4.88
N ARG A 247 -11.83 19.66 -4.93
CA ARG A 247 -11.59 21.01 -4.36
C ARG A 247 -12.41 22.08 -5.06
N HIS A 248 -12.55 22.03 -6.38
CA HIS A 248 -13.37 22.99 -7.12
C HIS A 248 -14.84 22.87 -6.72
N TYR A 249 -15.41 21.66 -6.69
CA TYR A 249 -16.78 21.44 -6.23
C TYR A 249 -16.99 21.91 -4.78
N GLN A 250 -16.02 21.65 -3.90
CA GLN A 250 -16.04 22.17 -2.54
C GLN A 250 -16.06 23.70 -2.48
N ALA A 251 -15.25 24.37 -3.29
CA ALA A 251 -15.19 25.84 -3.36
C ALA A 251 -16.51 26.46 -3.83
N GLU A 252 -17.22 25.76 -4.73
CA GLU A 252 -18.57 26.12 -5.19
C GLU A 252 -19.69 25.71 -4.20
N GLY A 253 -19.32 25.15 -3.04
CA GLY A 253 -20.26 24.73 -2.00
C GLY A 253 -21.06 23.47 -2.35
N LEU A 254 -20.65 22.73 -3.38
CA LEU A 254 -21.32 21.51 -3.83
C LEU A 254 -20.79 20.27 -3.10
N LYS A 255 -21.71 19.39 -2.74
CA LYS A 255 -21.39 17.99 -2.43
C LYS A 255 -21.22 17.22 -3.72
N TRP A 256 -20.39 16.20 -3.69
CA TRP A 256 -20.17 15.31 -4.82
C TRP A 256 -20.21 13.85 -4.37
N VAL A 257 -20.31 12.95 -5.35
CA VAL A 257 -20.32 11.50 -5.11
C VAL A 257 -19.23 10.78 -5.90
N VAL A 258 -18.71 9.70 -5.33
CA VAL A 258 -17.95 8.69 -6.09
C VAL A 258 -18.88 7.53 -6.41
N VAL A 259 -18.75 6.99 -7.63
CA VAL A 259 -19.40 5.75 -8.02
C VAL A 259 -18.35 4.65 -8.13
N GLY A 260 -18.44 3.63 -7.27
CA GLY A 260 -17.54 2.48 -7.23
C GLY A 260 -18.13 1.22 -7.83
N ASP A 261 -17.28 0.34 -8.32
CA ASP A 261 -17.65 -1.01 -8.73
C ASP A 261 -17.73 -1.94 -7.49
N SER A 262 -17.34 -3.20 -7.63
CA SER A 262 -17.41 -4.23 -6.61
C SER A 262 -16.22 -4.20 -5.65
N ASN A 263 -16.47 -4.50 -4.38
CA ASN A 263 -15.48 -4.56 -3.30
C ASN A 263 -14.65 -3.26 -3.17
N TYR A 264 -15.30 -2.11 -3.35
CA TYR A 264 -14.66 -0.79 -3.30
C TYR A 264 -13.97 -0.56 -1.95
N GLY A 265 -12.72 -0.10 -1.99
CA GLY A 265 -11.89 0.10 -0.81
C GLY A 265 -11.22 -1.17 -0.28
N GLU A 266 -11.02 -2.20 -1.11
CA GLU A 266 -10.26 -3.40 -0.75
C GLU A 266 -8.86 -3.07 -0.23
N GLY A 267 -8.34 -3.84 0.72
CA GLY A 267 -6.92 -3.84 1.05
C GLY A 267 -6.57 -3.25 2.42
N SER A 268 -5.88 -2.11 2.46
CA SER A 268 -5.33 -1.56 3.71
C SER A 268 -6.41 -0.92 4.58
N SER A 269 -6.21 -0.88 5.89
CA SER A 269 -7.17 -0.30 6.84
C SER A 269 -7.15 1.24 6.90
N ARG A 270 -6.39 1.90 6.02
CA ARG A 270 -6.10 3.34 6.06
C ARG A 270 -7.37 4.18 6.04
N GLU A 271 -7.64 4.87 7.14
CA GLU A 271 -8.79 5.78 7.28
C GLU A 271 -8.65 7.03 6.41
N HIS A 272 -7.46 7.38 5.95
CA HIS A 272 -7.25 8.50 5.01
C HIS A 272 -8.06 8.35 3.72
N ALA A 273 -8.34 7.11 3.29
CA ALA A 273 -9.24 6.85 2.16
C ALA A 273 -10.69 7.32 2.41
N ALA A 274 -11.07 7.61 3.66
CA ALA A 274 -12.34 8.23 4.05
C ALA A 274 -12.18 9.67 4.55
N LEU A 275 -11.06 10.01 5.21
CA LEU A 275 -10.80 11.39 5.66
C LEU A 275 -10.60 12.35 4.47
N SER A 276 -9.83 11.95 3.45
CA SER A 276 -9.56 12.79 2.28
C SER A 276 -10.83 13.15 1.50
N PRO A 277 -11.70 12.20 1.10
CA PRO A 277 -12.96 12.57 0.45
C PRO A 277 -13.84 13.46 1.34
N LYS A 278 -13.85 13.24 2.67
CA LYS A 278 -14.61 14.10 3.59
C LYS A 278 -14.06 15.53 3.66
N LEU A 279 -12.74 15.68 3.78
CA LEU A 279 -12.06 16.98 3.77
C LEU A 279 -12.37 17.74 2.48
N LEU A 280 -12.39 17.04 1.34
CA LEU A 280 -12.60 17.60 0.01
C LEU A 280 -14.09 17.79 -0.34
N GLY A 281 -14.99 17.80 0.64
CA GLY A 281 -16.40 18.13 0.43
C GLY A 281 -17.30 16.98 -0.02
N GLY A 282 -16.81 15.73 -0.04
CA GLY A 282 -17.59 14.56 -0.44
C GLY A 282 -18.87 14.38 0.37
N GLY A 283 -19.92 13.93 -0.31
CA GLY A 283 -21.23 13.63 0.28
C GLY A 283 -21.45 12.13 0.45
N ALA A 284 -21.20 11.36 -0.62
CA ALA A 284 -21.43 9.92 -0.63
C ALA A 284 -20.41 9.16 -1.49
N VAL A 285 -20.27 7.88 -1.18
CA VAL A 285 -19.70 6.88 -2.08
C VAL A 285 -20.80 5.86 -2.33
N ILE A 286 -21.13 5.64 -3.60
CA ILE A 286 -22.15 4.68 -4.04
C ILE A 286 -21.42 3.55 -4.77
N ALA A 287 -21.51 2.31 -4.31
CA ALA A 287 -20.78 1.21 -4.92
C ALA A 287 -21.63 -0.04 -5.12
N ARG A 288 -21.21 -0.97 -5.99
CA ARG A 288 -21.86 -2.30 -6.05
C ARG A 288 -21.67 -3.07 -4.74
N SER A 289 -20.50 -2.94 -4.12
CA SER A 289 -20.22 -3.45 -2.77
C SER A 289 -18.96 -2.80 -2.19
N PHE A 290 -18.79 -2.88 -0.87
CA PHE A 290 -17.62 -2.33 -0.15
C PHE A 290 -16.79 -3.40 0.55
N ALA A 291 -15.51 -3.11 0.72
CA ALA A 291 -14.70 -3.80 1.71
C ALA A 291 -15.04 -3.32 3.14
N ARG A 292 -15.21 -4.27 4.06
CA ARG A 292 -15.68 -4.06 5.45
C ARG A 292 -15.04 -2.87 6.20
N ILE A 293 -13.72 -2.78 6.17
CA ILE A 293 -12.99 -1.74 6.93
C ILE A 293 -13.21 -0.37 6.30
N HIS A 294 -13.16 -0.28 4.98
CA HIS A 294 -13.33 0.99 4.28
C HIS A 294 -14.76 1.53 4.46
N GLU A 295 -15.78 0.67 4.36
CA GLU A 295 -17.17 1.03 4.65
C GLU A 295 -17.32 1.62 6.07
N THR A 296 -16.67 1.00 7.06
CA THR A 296 -16.67 1.49 8.45
C THR A 296 -16.01 2.86 8.55
N ASN A 297 -14.88 3.06 7.87
CA ASN A 297 -14.16 4.33 7.87
C ASN A 297 -14.99 5.45 7.24
N LEU A 298 -15.68 5.19 6.11
CA LEU A 298 -16.59 6.16 5.49
C LEU A 298 -17.68 6.62 6.48
N LYS A 299 -18.35 5.66 7.13
CA LYS A 299 -19.38 5.93 8.15
C LYS A 299 -18.82 6.72 9.33
N LYS A 300 -17.62 6.39 9.81
CA LYS A 300 -16.94 7.12 10.90
C LYS A 300 -16.65 8.58 10.57
N GLN A 301 -16.38 8.89 9.31
CA GLN A 301 -16.14 10.27 8.86
C GLN A 301 -17.42 11.02 8.45
N GLY A 302 -18.60 10.40 8.61
CA GLY A 302 -19.87 11.01 8.23
C GLY A 302 -20.02 11.18 6.72
N LEU A 303 -19.49 10.24 5.94
CA LEU A 303 -19.83 10.03 4.53
C LEU A 303 -20.90 8.95 4.43
N LEU A 304 -21.79 9.07 3.44
CA LEU A 304 -22.75 8.01 3.13
C LEU A 304 -22.06 6.91 2.30
N ALA A 305 -21.96 5.71 2.85
CA ALA A 305 -21.54 4.52 2.11
C ALA A 305 -22.78 3.76 1.65
N LEU A 306 -23.16 3.94 0.39
CA LEU A 306 -24.40 3.42 -0.19
C LEU A 306 -24.11 2.29 -1.16
N THR A 307 -24.97 1.27 -1.16
CA THR A 307 -24.90 0.19 -2.15
C THR A 307 -26.11 0.23 -3.06
N PHE A 308 -25.92 -0.13 -4.33
CA PHE A 308 -27.03 -0.27 -5.25
C PHE A 308 -27.91 -1.45 -4.85
N SER A 309 -29.23 -1.24 -4.81
CA SER A 309 -30.19 -2.33 -4.63
C SER A 309 -30.15 -3.30 -5.83
N ASP A 310 -30.01 -2.77 -7.04
CA ASP A 310 -29.66 -3.53 -8.25
C ASP A 310 -28.28 -3.10 -8.72
N SER A 311 -27.30 -4.00 -8.66
CA SER A 311 -25.93 -3.70 -9.06
C SER A 311 -25.85 -3.15 -10.50
N ALA A 312 -26.75 -3.54 -11.41
CA ALA A 312 -26.78 -3.07 -12.80
C ALA A 312 -27.07 -1.56 -12.92
N ASP A 313 -27.59 -0.91 -11.88
CA ASP A 313 -27.79 0.55 -11.86
C ASP A 313 -26.48 1.32 -11.94
N TYR A 314 -25.35 0.70 -11.57
CA TYR A 314 -24.02 1.25 -11.82
C TYR A 314 -23.85 1.65 -13.30
N ASP A 315 -24.35 0.86 -14.24
CA ASP A 315 -24.19 1.11 -15.68
C ASP A 315 -25.06 2.28 -16.18
N LYS A 316 -26.07 2.70 -15.40
CA LYS A 316 -26.98 3.79 -15.74
C LYS A 316 -26.40 5.17 -15.44
N ILE A 317 -25.51 5.28 -14.46
CA ILE A 317 -24.90 6.57 -14.07
C ILE A 317 -23.85 6.97 -15.11
N ARG A 318 -24.00 8.16 -15.68
CA ARG A 318 -23.10 8.81 -16.65
C ARG A 318 -22.15 9.83 -15.98
N GLU A 319 -21.15 10.32 -16.71
CA GLU A 319 -20.13 11.23 -16.15
C GLU A 319 -20.69 12.61 -15.80
N ASP A 320 -21.73 13.03 -16.53
CA ASP A 320 -22.38 14.33 -16.45
C ASP A 320 -23.71 14.33 -15.66
N ASP A 321 -24.10 13.18 -15.09
CA ASP A 321 -25.30 13.07 -14.27
C ASP A 321 -25.12 13.77 -12.90
N ARG A 322 -26.25 14.09 -12.25
CA ARG A 322 -26.33 14.76 -10.94
C ARG A 322 -27.42 14.18 -10.04
#